data_AF-A0A7G8VFD9-F1
#
_entry.id   AF-A0A7G8VFD9-F1
#
_cell.length_a   1.000
_cell.length_b   1.000
_cell.length_c   1.000
_cell.angle_alpha   90.00
_cell.angle_beta   90.00
_cell.angle_gamma   90.00
#
_symmetry.space_group_name_H-M   'P 1'
#
loop_
_entity.id
_entity.type
_entity.pdbx_description
1 polymer ?
#
loop_
_entity_poly.entity_id
_entity_poly.type
_entity_poly.pdbx_seq_one_letter_code
_entity_poly.pdbx_strand_id
1 'polypeptide(L)'
;MPKLFMHRAAVALLPSGRPRRIGLSLAAAVTLALLACGGGSGGGGGLPFAPASGNESVPSAPASGNESVPSPPASGNTATYQVTGSLSGLATGESVTLLGNGQPVVVAQNGTFQAASGLVTGAAYTVTVGTRPRTKACVVTNGTGVIGTSNVSNVSVACATRQQFAYVANVGGNTVSAYRIDAATGALTAITGSPFTTGGAPYSITVNPAGTFAYTANAGGNTVSAYNIDAATGALTAITGSPFTSGRAPSSVTVNPAGTFAYVANADDNTVSAYRINAATGALTAITGSPFPTGVKPFSVAVNPAGTFAYVANRTDSTVSAYRIDADTGALTIAGSPFAAGFGTNSVTVNPAGTFAYVVNAGENTVSAYRINADTGALTAIAGSPFATGSGPIAFTVNPAGTFAYVTNTGGSSVSAYRIDATTGALTAITGSPFATAFGPWAITVNPAGTLAYTANVGSDSVSAYNIDAATGALTAITGSPFRAGFGPYSITVAQP
;
A
#
# COMPACT_ATOMS: atom_id res chain seq x y z
N MET A 1 -39.71 58.80 -1.23
CA MET A 1 -39.69 59.54 -2.53
C MET A 1 -38.94 60.85 -2.29
N PRO A 2 -38.11 61.39 -3.22
CA PRO A 2 -38.07 61.14 -4.66
C PRO A 2 -36.68 60.89 -5.32
N LYS A 3 -36.75 60.32 -6.54
CA LYS A 3 -35.98 60.50 -7.81
C LYS A 3 -34.44 60.47 -7.76
N LEU A 4 -33.74 59.45 -8.28
CA LEU A 4 -33.57 58.96 -9.67
C LEU A 4 -32.83 59.95 -10.59
N PHE A 5 -31.54 59.66 -10.87
CA PHE A 5 -30.87 59.97 -12.14
C PHE A 5 -29.83 58.90 -12.48
N MET A 6 -29.99 58.30 -13.66
CA MET A 6 -29.06 57.36 -14.30
C MET A 6 -27.84 58.11 -14.85
N HIS A 7 -26.68 57.47 -14.83
CA HIS A 7 -25.61 57.69 -15.81
C HIS A 7 -25.11 56.33 -16.32
N ARG A 8 -25.31 56.11 -17.62
CA ARG A 8 -24.65 55.07 -18.42
C ARG A 8 -23.27 55.59 -18.82
N ALA A 9 -22.24 54.77 -18.67
CA ALA A 9 -20.98 54.93 -19.41
C ALA A 9 -20.65 53.58 -20.06
N ALA A 10 -20.55 53.63 -21.38
CA ALA A 10 -20.19 52.52 -22.26
C ALA A 10 -18.69 52.20 -22.15
N VAL A 11 -18.33 50.93 -22.18
CA VAL A 11 -16.96 50.48 -22.44
C VAL A 11 -16.98 49.62 -23.70
N ALA A 12 -16.09 49.99 -24.62
CA ALA A 12 -16.02 49.55 -25.99
C ALA A 12 -15.49 48.12 -26.13
N LEU A 13 -16.10 47.38 -27.06
CA LEU A 13 -15.57 46.18 -27.70
C LEU A 13 -14.50 46.58 -28.73
N LEU A 14 -13.37 45.87 -28.75
CA LEU A 14 -12.45 45.82 -29.88
C LEU A 14 -12.17 44.35 -30.25
N PRO A 15 -11.87 44.05 -31.53
CA PRO A 15 -12.23 42.79 -32.15
C PRO A 15 -11.05 41.85 -32.40
N SER A 16 -11.47 40.63 -32.73
CA SER A 16 -10.73 39.45 -33.17
C SER A 16 -9.77 39.66 -34.35
N GLY A 17 -8.57 39.08 -34.21
CA GLY A 17 -7.61 38.85 -35.30
C GLY A 17 -7.29 37.36 -35.43
N ARG A 18 -7.59 36.78 -36.60
CA ARG A 18 -7.33 35.37 -36.99
C ARG A 18 -5.83 35.10 -37.29
N PRO A 19 -5.39 33.82 -37.27
CA PRO A 19 -3.99 33.43 -37.47
C PRO A 19 -3.62 33.26 -38.95
N ARG A 20 -2.34 33.48 -39.30
CA ARG A 20 -1.73 33.09 -40.58
C ARG A 20 -0.78 31.91 -40.40
N ARG A 21 -0.97 30.92 -41.28
CA ARG A 21 -0.12 29.73 -41.49
C ARG A 21 1.16 30.09 -42.25
N ILE A 22 2.31 29.59 -41.78
CA ILE A 22 3.53 29.16 -42.51
C ILE A 22 4.17 28.15 -41.54
N GLY A 23 4.41 26.86 -41.78
CA GLY A 23 4.90 26.19 -42.99
C GLY A 23 6.40 25.95 -42.84
N LEU A 24 6.83 24.95 -42.05
CA LEU A 24 8.16 24.35 -42.20
C LEU A 24 8.18 22.91 -41.66
N SER A 25 8.22 21.98 -42.60
CA SER A 25 8.50 20.56 -42.45
C SER A 25 10.00 20.34 -42.28
N LEU A 26 10.42 19.59 -41.24
CA LEU A 26 11.73 18.93 -41.23
C LEU A 26 11.51 17.45 -40.93
N ALA A 27 11.64 16.63 -41.98
CA ALA A 27 11.70 15.19 -41.90
C ALA A 27 13.13 14.79 -41.53
N ALA A 28 13.31 14.04 -40.46
CA ALA A 28 14.54 13.31 -40.19
C ALA A 28 14.27 11.82 -40.45
N ALA A 29 14.82 11.34 -41.57
CA ALA A 29 14.87 9.93 -41.92
C ALA A 29 15.89 9.23 -41.01
N VAL A 30 15.47 8.20 -40.29
CA VAL A 30 16.39 7.26 -39.62
C VAL A 30 16.53 6.04 -40.53
N THR A 31 17.75 5.84 -41.00
CA THR A 31 18.16 4.76 -41.90
C THR A 31 18.25 3.44 -41.13
N LEU A 32 17.59 2.41 -41.66
CA LEU A 32 17.68 1.02 -41.24
C LEU A 32 18.95 0.40 -41.86
N ALA A 33 19.84 -0.15 -41.03
CA ALA A 33 20.95 -0.98 -41.49
C ALA A 33 20.76 -2.41 -40.96
N LEU A 34 20.39 -3.33 -41.87
CA LEU A 34 20.56 -4.76 -41.67
C LEU A 34 22.05 -5.10 -41.88
N LEU A 35 22.65 -5.83 -40.94
CA LEU A 35 23.74 -6.75 -41.24
C LEU A 35 23.36 -8.16 -40.76
N ALA A 36 23.33 -9.07 -41.73
CA ALA A 36 23.27 -10.51 -41.55
C ALA A 36 24.62 -11.12 -41.95
N CYS A 37 25.14 -12.02 -41.12
CA CYS A 37 25.97 -13.20 -41.45
C CYS A 37 26.34 -13.86 -40.11
N GLY A 38 25.80 -15.02 -39.76
CA GLY A 38 26.36 -16.36 -40.06
C GLY A 38 26.87 -16.95 -38.72
N GLY A 39 26.80 -18.22 -38.34
CA GLY A 39 26.41 -19.51 -38.93
C GLY A 39 26.96 -20.62 -38.01
N GLY A 40 26.42 -21.84 -38.10
CA GLY A 40 26.97 -23.08 -37.50
C GLY A 40 26.19 -23.59 -36.26
N SER A 41 25.36 -24.64 -36.26
CA SER A 41 25.38 -26.00 -36.85
C SER A 41 26.22 -27.03 -36.05
N GLY A 42 25.55 -28.12 -35.64
CA GLY A 42 26.12 -29.38 -35.15
C GLY A 42 25.50 -29.81 -33.80
N GLY A 43 24.80 -30.93 -33.63
CA GLY A 43 24.62 -32.12 -34.47
C GLY A 43 24.48 -33.31 -33.52
N GLY A 44 23.25 -33.83 -33.37
CA GLY A 44 22.99 -35.06 -32.64
C GLY A 44 23.39 -36.28 -33.46
N GLY A 45 23.91 -37.31 -32.79
CA GLY A 45 24.24 -38.59 -33.40
C GLY A 45 24.23 -39.69 -32.34
N GLY A 46 23.30 -40.62 -32.48
CA GLY A 46 23.28 -41.88 -31.75
C GLY A 46 23.39 -43.07 -32.72
N LEU A 47 23.60 -44.23 -32.09
CA LEU A 47 23.51 -45.61 -32.60
C LEU A 47 24.79 -46.18 -33.27
N PRO A 48 24.91 -47.51 -33.48
CA PRO A 48 25.04 -48.59 -32.48
C PRO A 48 26.14 -49.63 -32.91
N PHE A 49 26.13 -50.85 -32.33
CA PHE A 49 26.73 -52.14 -32.77
C PHE A 49 27.80 -52.81 -31.87
N ALA A 50 27.41 -53.96 -31.31
CA ALA A 50 28.21 -55.17 -30.98
C ALA A 50 28.58 -55.92 -32.31
N PRO A 51 29.28 -57.09 -32.39
CA PRO A 51 29.54 -58.11 -31.35
C PRO A 51 30.88 -58.94 -31.39
N ALA A 52 31.11 -59.68 -30.29
CA ALA A 52 31.53 -61.10 -30.12
C ALA A 52 32.83 -61.77 -30.65
N SER A 53 33.19 -62.82 -29.88
CA SER A 53 34.07 -64.00 -30.11
C SER A 53 35.56 -63.79 -29.82
N GLY A 54 36.23 -64.52 -28.92
CA GLY A 54 36.45 -65.97 -28.76
C GLY A 54 37.99 -66.12 -28.73
N ASN A 55 38.71 -66.99 -28.03
CA ASN A 55 38.49 -68.28 -27.40
C ASN A 55 39.78 -68.59 -26.55
N GLU A 56 39.82 -69.74 -25.88
CA GLU A 56 41.02 -70.51 -25.47
C GLU A 56 41.47 -70.53 -23.99
N SER A 57 40.99 -71.59 -23.32
CA SER A 57 41.70 -72.66 -22.60
C SER A 57 42.76 -72.37 -21.53
N VAL A 58 42.48 -72.96 -20.37
CA VAL A 58 43.28 -73.16 -19.15
C VAL A 58 44.38 -74.22 -19.37
N PRO A 59 45.56 -74.09 -18.71
CA PRO A 59 45.93 -75.13 -17.72
C PRO A 59 46.68 -74.61 -16.45
N SER A 60 46.31 -75.21 -15.31
CA SER A 60 47.13 -75.74 -14.21
C SER A 60 47.84 -74.82 -13.17
N ALA A 61 47.46 -75.09 -11.91
CA ALA A 61 47.92 -74.64 -10.57
C ALA A 61 49.45 -74.83 -10.30
N PRO A 62 50.10 -74.26 -9.22
CA PRO A 62 49.57 -74.27 -7.83
C PRO A 62 49.99 -73.17 -6.81
N ALA A 63 49.35 -73.30 -5.64
CA ALA A 63 49.78 -73.00 -4.27
C ALA A 63 49.65 -71.57 -3.67
N SER A 64 48.60 -71.45 -2.86
CA SER A 64 48.51 -70.85 -1.52
C SER A 64 49.12 -69.45 -1.25
N GLY A 65 48.22 -68.50 -0.98
CA GLY A 65 48.50 -67.28 -0.22
C GLY A 65 47.18 -66.57 0.09
N ASN A 66 46.68 -66.73 1.30
CA ASN A 66 45.43 -66.15 1.78
C ASN A 66 45.70 -64.71 2.25
N GLU A 67 45.45 -63.70 1.41
CA GLU A 67 45.37 -62.31 1.86
C GLU A 67 44.01 -61.71 1.49
N SER A 68 43.24 -61.40 2.52
CA SER A 68 41.97 -60.69 2.47
C SER A 68 42.17 -59.24 2.02
N VAL A 69 41.54 -58.86 0.91
CA VAL A 69 41.41 -57.46 0.48
C VAL A 69 40.56 -56.69 1.51
N PRO A 70 40.99 -55.51 2.01
CA PRO A 70 40.18 -54.74 2.95
C PRO A 70 38.98 -54.11 2.25
N SER A 71 37.81 -54.22 2.88
CA SER A 71 36.58 -53.53 2.50
C SER A 71 36.74 -52.00 2.54
N PRO A 72 35.97 -51.23 1.75
CA PRO A 72 35.95 -49.77 1.84
C PRO A 72 35.52 -49.32 3.24
N PRO A 73 36.02 -48.17 3.76
CA PRO A 73 35.58 -47.70 5.07
C PRO A 73 34.08 -47.43 5.03
N ALA A 74 33.36 -47.94 6.05
CA ALA A 74 31.96 -47.64 6.25
C ALA A 74 31.75 -46.12 6.28
N SER A 75 30.80 -45.62 5.49
CA SER A 75 30.39 -44.21 5.57
C SER A 75 29.97 -43.93 7.00
N GLY A 76 30.73 -43.08 7.70
CA GLY A 76 30.36 -42.63 9.03
C GLY A 76 28.98 -41.98 8.97
N ASN A 77 28.00 -42.61 9.62
CA ASN A 77 26.64 -42.08 9.69
C ASN A 77 26.68 -40.85 10.60
N THR A 78 26.88 -39.65 10.03
CA THR A 78 26.91 -38.41 10.81
C THR A 78 25.53 -38.19 11.44
N ALA A 79 25.49 -38.10 12.76
CA ALA A 79 24.24 -37.86 13.48
C ALA A 79 23.65 -36.51 13.05
N THR A 80 22.37 -36.52 12.68
CA THR A 80 21.61 -35.32 12.32
C THR A 80 20.49 -35.06 13.32
N TYR A 81 20.17 -33.79 13.51
CA TYR A 81 19.23 -33.29 14.49
C TYR A 81 18.15 -32.44 13.82
N GLN A 82 17.07 -32.23 14.57
CA GLN A 82 15.90 -31.46 14.16
C GLN A 82 15.71 -30.22 15.03
N VAL A 83 15.04 -29.22 14.46
CA VAL A 83 14.55 -28.04 15.15
C VAL A 83 13.03 -28.08 15.13
N THR A 84 12.43 -28.33 16.28
CA THR A 84 10.99 -28.31 16.52
C THR A 84 10.61 -27.18 17.46
N GLY A 85 9.34 -26.85 17.47
CA GLY A 85 8.80 -25.81 18.34
C GLY A 85 7.31 -25.93 18.54
N SER A 86 6.74 -24.97 19.27
CA SER A 86 5.30 -24.86 19.51
C SER A 86 4.74 -23.54 19.01
N LEU A 87 3.55 -23.60 18.39
CA LEU A 87 2.78 -22.45 17.95
C LEU A 87 1.52 -22.31 18.80
N SER A 88 1.20 -21.06 19.17
CA SER A 88 -0.02 -20.71 19.90
C SER A 88 -0.65 -19.42 19.38
N GLY A 89 -1.97 -19.29 19.61
CA GLY A 89 -2.73 -18.05 19.38
C GLY A 89 -3.23 -17.79 17.94
N LEU A 90 -3.17 -18.80 17.06
CA LEU A 90 -3.94 -18.82 15.82
C LEU A 90 -5.42 -19.12 16.08
N ALA A 91 -6.31 -18.41 15.39
CA ALA A 91 -7.73 -18.77 15.35
C ALA A 91 -8.00 -19.93 14.38
N THR A 92 -9.16 -20.57 14.52
CA THR A 92 -9.58 -21.67 13.63
C THR A 92 -9.58 -21.22 12.17
N GLY A 93 -8.86 -21.93 11.30
CA GLY A 93 -8.76 -21.61 9.86
C GLY A 93 -7.66 -20.61 9.50
N GLU A 94 -6.94 -20.04 10.48
CA GLU A 94 -5.76 -19.21 10.21
C GLU A 94 -4.49 -20.07 10.03
N SER A 95 -3.52 -19.55 9.28
CA SER A 95 -2.19 -20.16 9.15
C SER A 95 -1.08 -19.11 9.22
N VAL A 96 0.08 -19.52 9.74
CA VAL A 96 1.33 -18.76 9.68
C VAL A 96 2.36 -19.55 8.87
N THR A 97 3.13 -18.87 8.04
CA THR A 97 4.32 -19.45 7.40
C THR A 97 5.54 -19.03 8.20
N LEU A 98 6.25 -19.99 8.78
CA LEU A 98 7.55 -19.78 9.40
C LEU A 98 8.65 -20.00 8.35
N LEU A 99 9.82 -19.40 8.54
CA LEU A 99 11.00 -19.63 7.72
C LEU A 99 12.07 -20.32 8.57
N GLY A 100 12.23 -21.63 8.39
CA GLY A 100 13.30 -22.41 9.01
C GLY A 100 14.54 -22.42 8.12
N ASN A 101 15.62 -21.75 8.52
CA ASN A 101 16.81 -21.54 7.69
C ASN A 101 16.48 -20.97 6.29
N GLY A 102 15.49 -20.08 6.22
CA GLY A 102 14.98 -19.49 4.99
C GLY A 102 13.97 -20.34 4.22
N GLN A 103 13.69 -21.58 4.64
CA GLN A 103 12.71 -22.47 4.00
C GLN A 103 11.31 -22.32 4.61
N PRO A 104 10.24 -22.20 3.80
CA PRO A 104 8.89 -21.99 4.31
C PRO A 104 8.28 -23.24 4.95
N VAL A 105 7.65 -23.06 6.11
CA VAL A 105 6.91 -24.06 6.88
C VAL A 105 5.54 -23.49 7.22
N VAL A 106 4.48 -24.00 6.60
CA VAL A 106 3.10 -23.57 6.86
C VAL A 106 2.55 -24.31 8.08
N VAL A 107 2.11 -23.55 9.08
CA VAL A 107 1.51 -24.06 10.31
C VAL A 107 0.08 -23.50 10.41
N ALA A 108 -0.91 -24.38 10.30
CA ALA A 108 -2.34 -24.02 10.19
C ALA A 108 -3.17 -24.27 11.46
N GLN A 109 -2.51 -24.62 12.57
CA GLN A 109 -3.16 -24.85 13.85
C GLN A 109 -2.18 -24.66 15.01
N ASN A 110 -2.71 -24.40 16.20
CA ASN A 110 -1.92 -24.38 17.42
C ASN A 110 -1.39 -25.80 17.72
N GLY A 111 -0.13 -25.91 18.16
CA GLY A 111 0.51 -27.19 18.39
C GLY A 111 1.99 -27.21 18.01
N THR A 112 2.56 -28.40 17.90
CA THR A 112 3.98 -28.55 17.54
C THR A 112 4.21 -28.40 16.04
N PHE A 113 5.36 -27.87 15.67
CA PHE A 113 5.84 -27.79 14.28
C PHE A 113 7.30 -28.22 14.20
N GLN A 114 7.75 -28.59 12.99
CA GLN A 114 9.15 -28.86 12.67
C GLN A 114 9.64 -27.78 11.69
N ALA A 115 10.59 -26.97 12.12
CA ALA A 115 11.14 -25.88 11.32
C ALA A 115 12.28 -26.35 10.39
N ALA A 116 13.11 -27.28 10.85
CA ALA A 116 14.23 -27.81 10.08
C ALA A 116 14.58 -29.24 10.55
N SER A 117 15.24 -30.00 9.67
CA SER A 117 15.78 -31.33 9.96
C SER A 117 17.07 -31.57 9.17
N GLY A 118 17.84 -32.59 9.58
CA GLY A 118 19.06 -32.96 8.87
C GLY A 118 20.28 -32.11 9.24
N LEU A 119 20.22 -31.37 10.36
CA LEU A 119 21.30 -30.48 10.78
C LEU A 119 22.32 -31.23 11.62
N VAL A 120 23.61 -31.05 11.34
CA VAL A 120 24.70 -31.69 12.11
C VAL A 120 25.13 -30.81 13.30
N THR A 121 25.83 -31.39 14.28
CA THR A 121 26.43 -30.63 15.38
C THR A 121 27.30 -29.49 14.85
N GLY A 122 27.12 -28.30 15.42
CA GLY A 122 27.79 -27.06 14.99
C GLY A 122 27.05 -26.27 13.91
N ALA A 123 26.01 -26.83 13.27
CA ALA A 123 25.20 -26.08 12.31
C ALA A 123 24.36 -25.00 13.01
N ALA A 124 24.34 -23.79 12.46
CA ALA A 124 23.42 -22.74 12.92
C ALA A 124 21.98 -23.05 12.48
N TYR A 125 21.01 -22.62 13.29
CA TYR A 125 19.60 -22.61 12.91
C TYR A 125 18.98 -21.23 13.11
N THR A 126 18.02 -20.90 12.25
CA THR A 126 17.18 -19.72 12.34
C THR A 126 15.71 -20.09 12.06
N VAL A 127 14.79 -19.52 12.82
CA VAL A 127 13.35 -19.64 12.67
C VAL A 127 12.78 -18.22 12.79
N THR A 128 12.21 -17.72 11.70
CA THR A 128 11.57 -16.40 11.66
C THR A 128 10.13 -16.52 11.17
N VAL A 129 9.34 -15.48 11.36
CA VAL A 129 7.98 -15.42 10.77
C VAL A 129 8.11 -14.94 9.33
N GLY A 130 7.60 -15.72 8.39
CA GLY A 130 7.36 -15.32 7.02
C GLY A 130 6.01 -14.61 6.89
N THR A 131 5.02 -15.27 6.28
CA THR A 131 3.66 -14.72 6.17
C THR A 131 2.84 -15.05 7.41
N ARG A 132 1.92 -14.16 7.79
CA ARG A 132 1.06 -14.32 8.96
C ARG A 132 -0.31 -13.69 8.73
N PRO A 133 -1.34 -14.04 9.52
CA PRO A 133 -2.64 -13.39 9.44
C PRO A 133 -2.48 -11.89 9.70
N ARG A 134 -3.14 -11.06 8.88
CA ARG A 134 -3.00 -9.61 8.96
C ARG A 134 -3.41 -9.04 10.31
N THR A 135 -4.33 -9.71 11.02
CA THR A 135 -4.87 -9.35 12.34
C THR A 135 -3.98 -9.79 13.51
N LYS A 136 -2.88 -10.51 13.25
CA LYS A 136 -2.03 -11.11 14.29
C LYS A 136 -0.61 -10.52 14.28
N ALA A 137 0.00 -10.47 15.45
CA ALA A 137 1.44 -10.33 15.65
C ALA A 137 1.98 -11.64 16.20
N CYS A 138 2.96 -12.24 15.52
CA CYS A 138 3.60 -13.47 15.94
C CYS A 138 5.05 -13.17 16.35
N VAL A 139 5.42 -13.60 17.56
CA VAL A 139 6.77 -13.44 18.11
C VAL A 139 7.42 -14.81 18.20
N VAL A 140 8.66 -14.91 17.72
CA VAL A 140 9.48 -16.12 17.87
C VAL A 140 10.45 -15.94 19.02
N THR A 141 10.43 -16.88 19.96
CA THR A 141 11.39 -16.99 21.06
C THR A 141 12.28 -18.21 20.81
N ASN A 142 13.58 -18.10 21.13
CA ASN A 142 14.61 -19.11 20.85
C ASN A 142 14.72 -19.47 19.36
N GLY A 143 14.35 -18.56 18.47
CA GLY A 143 14.35 -18.78 17.03
C GLY A 143 15.74 -18.94 16.41
N THR A 144 16.82 -18.64 17.12
CA THR A 144 18.18 -18.73 16.58
C THR A 144 19.12 -19.46 17.54
N GLY A 145 20.06 -20.23 17.01
CA GLY A 145 21.07 -20.91 17.83
C GLY A 145 21.99 -21.83 17.00
N VAL A 146 22.69 -22.73 17.69
CA VAL A 146 23.57 -23.74 17.08
C VAL A 146 23.16 -25.12 17.57
N ILE A 147 23.17 -26.09 16.67
CA ILE A 147 22.86 -27.48 16.99
C ILE A 147 23.98 -28.09 17.83
N GLY A 148 23.62 -28.59 19.02
CA GLY A 148 24.49 -29.36 19.89
C GLY A 148 24.51 -30.84 19.52
N THR A 149 24.41 -31.71 20.52
CA THR A 149 24.36 -33.17 20.35
C THR A 149 22.94 -33.73 20.52
N SER A 150 21.92 -32.87 20.45
CA SER A 150 20.50 -33.24 20.58
C SER A 150 19.61 -32.35 19.72
N ASN A 151 18.35 -32.78 19.52
CA ASN A 151 17.32 -31.95 18.88
C ASN A 151 17.06 -30.67 19.69
N VAL A 152 16.72 -29.60 18.98
CA VAL A 152 16.24 -28.33 19.56
C VAL A 152 14.72 -28.38 19.52
N SER A 153 14.05 -28.25 20.67
CA SER A 153 12.59 -28.34 20.75
C SER A 153 11.93 -27.18 21.51
N ASN A 154 12.71 -26.16 21.88
CA ASN A 154 12.30 -25.03 22.71
C ASN A 154 12.00 -23.76 21.90
N VAL A 155 11.92 -23.84 20.57
CA VAL A 155 11.44 -22.73 19.74
C VAL A 155 9.96 -22.51 20.04
N SER A 156 9.58 -21.28 20.35
CA SER A 156 8.17 -20.94 20.62
C SER A 156 7.73 -19.82 19.70
N VAL A 157 6.54 -19.97 19.12
CA VAL A 157 5.88 -18.95 18.32
C VAL A 157 4.54 -18.62 18.99
N ALA A 158 4.41 -17.39 19.47
CA ALA A 158 3.18 -16.90 20.08
C ALA A 158 2.56 -15.83 19.18
N CYS A 159 1.37 -16.09 18.66
CA CYS A 159 0.58 -15.14 17.89
C CYS A 159 -0.50 -14.49 18.76
N ALA A 160 -0.58 -13.16 18.77
CA ALA A 160 -1.62 -12.43 19.48
C ALA A 160 -2.41 -11.55 18.50
N THR A 161 -3.70 -11.34 18.76
CA THR A 161 -4.51 -10.39 18.01
C THR A 161 -3.99 -8.98 18.26
N ARG A 162 -3.65 -8.24 17.19
CA ARG A 162 -3.30 -6.83 17.31
C ARG A 162 -4.57 -6.01 17.44
N GLN A 163 -4.54 -5.05 18.36
CA GLN A 163 -5.64 -4.09 18.49
C GLN A 163 -5.66 -3.19 17.25
N GLN A 164 -6.86 -2.88 16.77
CA GLN A 164 -7.06 -1.93 15.68
C GLN A 164 -7.56 -0.60 16.26
N PHE A 165 -7.05 0.50 15.71
CA PHE A 165 -7.44 1.84 16.08
C PHE A 165 -7.86 2.64 14.85
N ALA A 166 -8.84 3.53 15.00
CA ALA A 166 -9.21 4.48 13.96
C ALA A 166 -8.85 5.90 14.42
N TYR A 167 -8.24 6.68 13.52
CA TYR A 167 -7.91 8.08 13.75
C TYR A 167 -8.60 8.96 12.73
N VAL A 168 -9.23 10.04 13.21
CA VAL A 168 -10.07 10.94 12.42
C VAL A 168 -9.61 12.36 12.60
N ALA A 169 -9.17 13.01 11.52
CA ALA A 169 -8.86 14.44 11.52
C ALA A 169 -10.16 15.26 11.47
N ASN A 170 -10.37 16.11 12.47
CA ASN A 170 -11.55 16.95 12.62
C ASN A 170 -11.20 18.39 12.20
N VAL A 171 -11.56 18.77 10.97
CA VAL A 171 -11.15 20.04 10.35
C VAL A 171 -11.68 21.26 11.10
N GLY A 172 -12.93 21.19 11.59
CA GLY A 172 -13.56 22.28 12.31
C GLY A 172 -13.06 22.39 13.76
N GLY A 173 -12.65 21.26 14.35
CA GLY A 173 -12.20 21.18 15.73
C GLY A 173 -10.71 21.37 15.94
N ASN A 174 -9.87 21.35 14.88
CA ASN A 174 -8.40 21.30 14.99
C ASN A 174 -7.92 20.17 15.91
N THR A 175 -8.56 18.99 15.82
CA THR A 175 -8.24 17.83 16.64
C THR A 175 -8.19 16.54 15.83
N VAL A 176 -7.65 15.48 16.44
CA VAL A 176 -7.72 14.10 15.96
C VAL A 176 -8.53 13.27 16.96
N SER A 177 -9.71 12.79 16.55
CA SER A 177 -10.46 11.79 17.33
C SER A 177 -9.81 10.42 17.14
N ALA A 178 -9.59 9.70 18.24
CA ALA A 178 -9.07 8.34 18.22
C ALA A 178 -10.05 7.35 18.85
N TYR A 179 -10.16 6.17 18.25
CA TYR A 179 -11.07 5.10 18.66
C TYR A 179 -10.37 3.75 18.68
N ARG A 180 -10.73 2.92 19.66
CA ARG A 180 -10.52 1.49 19.58
C ARG A 180 -11.61 0.87 18.70
N ILE A 181 -11.18 0.01 17.78
CA ILE A 181 -12.08 -0.82 16.98
C ILE A 181 -12.32 -2.13 17.74
N ASP A 182 -13.58 -2.44 18.01
CA ASP A 182 -13.94 -3.74 18.55
C ASP A 182 -13.72 -4.83 17.50
N ALA A 183 -12.92 -5.86 17.84
CA ALA A 183 -12.50 -6.88 16.88
C ALA A 183 -13.63 -7.80 16.39
N ALA A 184 -14.72 -7.92 17.16
CA ALA A 184 -15.84 -8.80 16.82
C ALA A 184 -16.91 -8.06 16.02
N THR A 185 -17.19 -6.81 16.41
CA THR A 185 -18.33 -6.04 15.87
C THR A 185 -17.92 -4.92 14.93
N GLY A 186 -16.65 -4.49 14.96
CA GLY A 186 -16.16 -3.31 14.24
C GLY A 186 -16.61 -1.98 14.85
N ALA A 187 -17.32 -1.98 15.97
CA ALA A 187 -17.81 -0.78 16.64
C ALA A 187 -16.66 0.10 17.16
N LEU A 188 -16.87 1.42 17.13
CA LEU A 188 -15.87 2.40 17.58
C LEU A 188 -16.14 2.83 19.02
N THR A 189 -15.14 2.69 19.87
CA THR A 189 -15.15 3.25 21.23
C THR A 189 -14.06 4.30 21.36
N ALA A 190 -14.40 5.52 21.79
CA ALA A 190 -13.42 6.59 21.95
C ALA A 190 -12.31 6.18 22.94
N ILE A 191 -11.05 6.47 22.60
CA ILE A 191 -9.90 6.20 23.46
C ILE A 191 -9.82 7.29 24.54
N THR A 192 -9.37 6.95 25.74
CA THR A 192 -9.11 7.91 26.81
C THR A 192 -8.15 9.01 26.35
N GLY A 193 -8.50 10.28 26.59
CA GLY A 193 -7.74 11.45 26.13
C GLY A 193 -8.10 11.93 24.72
N SER A 194 -8.93 11.19 23.98
CA SER A 194 -9.51 11.64 22.71
C SER A 194 -10.56 12.75 22.93
N PRO A 195 -10.63 13.77 22.07
CA PRO A 195 -9.77 13.98 20.91
C PRO A 195 -8.44 14.66 21.28
N PHE A 196 -7.39 14.39 20.50
CA PHE A 196 -6.04 14.97 20.67
C PHE A 196 -5.90 16.25 19.85
N THR A 197 -5.12 17.23 20.32
CA THR A 197 -4.91 18.49 19.58
C THR A 197 -4.01 18.31 18.36
N THR A 198 -4.28 19.06 17.30
CA THR A 198 -3.43 19.14 16.10
C THR A 198 -3.35 20.57 15.58
N GLY A 199 -2.69 20.79 14.44
CA GLY A 199 -2.61 22.12 13.83
C GLY A 199 -3.94 22.60 13.23
N GLY A 200 -3.93 23.82 12.69
CA GLY A 200 -5.13 24.43 12.12
C GLY A 200 -5.63 23.74 10.86
N ALA A 201 -6.94 23.51 10.78
CA ALA A 201 -7.67 22.88 9.68
C ALA A 201 -7.01 21.59 9.16
N PRO A 202 -6.98 20.50 9.95
CA PRO A 202 -6.37 19.24 9.53
C PRO A 202 -7.18 18.57 8.41
N TYR A 203 -6.58 18.42 7.23
CA TYR A 203 -7.24 17.88 6.02
C TYR A 203 -6.93 16.40 5.78
N SER A 204 -5.81 15.90 6.28
CA SER A 204 -5.41 14.52 6.04
C SER A 204 -4.72 13.97 7.25
N ILE A 205 -5.02 12.73 7.62
CA ILE A 205 -4.26 11.95 8.58
C ILE A 205 -3.84 10.62 7.97
N THR A 206 -2.60 10.22 8.23
CA THR A 206 -2.06 8.91 7.83
C THR A 206 -1.27 8.30 8.97
N VAL A 207 -1.02 6.99 8.88
CA VAL A 207 -0.22 6.22 9.85
C VAL A 207 0.86 5.48 9.08
N ASN A 208 2.07 5.43 9.64
CA ASN A 208 3.15 4.69 9.00
C ASN A 208 2.84 3.17 8.96
N PRO A 209 3.44 2.41 8.03
CA PRO A 209 3.15 0.97 7.88
C PRO A 209 3.33 0.13 9.15
N ALA A 210 4.24 0.53 10.05
CA ALA A 210 4.48 -0.16 11.32
C ALA A 210 3.37 0.08 12.36
N GLY A 211 2.55 1.13 12.18
CA GLY A 211 1.52 1.54 13.12
C GLY A 211 2.04 2.39 14.29
N THR A 212 3.29 2.81 14.28
CA THR A 212 3.94 3.49 15.41
C THR A 212 3.80 5.01 15.38
N PHE A 213 3.60 5.61 14.20
CA PHE A 213 3.54 7.05 14.02
C PHE A 213 2.31 7.48 13.21
N ALA A 214 1.65 8.56 13.65
CA ALA A 214 0.60 9.24 12.89
C ALA A 214 1.09 10.62 12.42
N TYR A 215 0.67 11.02 11.21
CA TYR A 215 0.97 12.33 10.63
C TYR A 215 -0.29 13.01 10.12
N THR A 216 -0.48 14.28 10.49
CA THR A 216 -1.63 15.10 10.11
C THR A 216 -1.19 16.31 9.30
N ALA A 217 -1.70 16.48 8.08
CA ALA A 217 -1.52 17.67 7.26
C ALA A 217 -2.48 18.78 7.71
N ASN A 218 -1.94 19.88 8.23
CA ASN A 218 -2.68 20.98 8.80
C ASN A 218 -2.76 22.14 7.78
N ALA A 219 -3.83 22.16 6.98
CA ALA A 219 -3.96 23.09 5.86
C ALA A 219 -3.90 24.55 6.33
N GLY A 220 -4.63 24.90 7.39
CA GLY A 220 -4.66 26.26 7.94
C GLY A 220 -3.40 26.64 8.71
N GLY A 221 -2.62 25.65 9.15
CA GLY A 221 -1.37 25.84 9.88
C GLY A 221 -0.11 25.81 9.02
N ASN A 222 -0.19 25.43 7.73
CA ASN A 222 0.96 25.19 6.85
C ASN A 222 2.01 24.24 7.46
N THR A 223 1.56 23.22 8.18
CA THR A 223 2.42 22.31 8.94
C THR A 223 1.96 20.87 8.83
N VAL A 224 2.82 19.94 9.26
CA VAL A 224 2.49 18.54 9.53
C VAL A 224 2.70 18.25 11.01
N SER A 225 1.63 17.89 11.72
CA SER A 225 1.75 17.36 13.08
C SER A 225 2.14 15.89 13.04
N ALA A 226 3.05 15.47 13.91
CA ALA A 226 3.45 14.08 14.07
C ALA A 226 3.22 13.59 15.51
N TYR A 227 2.82 12.32 15.66
CA TYR A 227 2.50 11.70 16.94
C TYR A 227 3.10 10.29 17.04
N ASN A 228 3.53 9.92 18.24
CA ASN A 228 3.74 8.53 18.63
C ASN A 228 2.38 7.90 18.96
N ILE A 229 2.18 6.66 18.51
CA ILE A 229 1.01 5.84 18.81
C ILE A 229 1.37 4.87 19.93
N ASP A 230 0.67 4.95 21.05
CA ASP A 230 0.76 3.92 22.08
C ASP A 230 0.11 2.61 21.57
N ALA A 231 0.89 1.54 21.47
CA ALA A 231 0.43 0.30 20.85
C ALA A 231 -0.69 -0.43 21.63
N ALA A 232 -0.78 -0.20 22.94
CA ALA A 232 -1.76 -0.86 23.81
C ALA A 232 -3.09 -0.11 23.85
N THR A 233 -3.01 1.22 23.95
CA THR A 233 -4.16 2.10 24.18
C THR A 233 -4.61 2.85 22.92
N GLY A 234 -3.72 3.01 21.94
CA GLY A 234 -3.92 3.82 20.74
C GLY A 234 -3.85 5.33 20.98
N ALA A 235 -3.48 5.78 22.19
CA ALA A 235 -3.36 7.20 22.51
C ALA A 235 -2.24 7.87 21.69
N LEU A 236 -2.45 9.14 21.32
CA LEU A 236 -1.48 9.93 20.57
C LEU A 236 -0.68 10.84 21.49
N THR A 237 0.64 10.81 21.37
CA THR A 237 1.54 11.77 22.03
C THR A 237 2.33 12.53 20.98
N ALA A 238 2.36 13.86 21.03
CA ALA A 238 3.08 14.67 20.06
C ALA A 238 4.59 14.32 20.06
N ILE A 239 5.16 14.15 18.86
CA ILE A 239 6.60 13.92 18.69
C ILE A 239 7.36 15.22 18.93
N THR A 240 8.53 15.14 19.56
CA THR A 240 9.42 16.30 19.75
C THR A 240 9.75 16.99 18.42
N GLY A 241 9.56 18.31 18.37
CA GLY A 241 9.72 19.12 17.16
C GLY A 241 8.44 19.24 16.30
N SER A 242 7.37 18.52 16.64
CA SER A 242 6.05 18.70 16.03
C SER A 242 5.40 20.01 16.51
N PRO A 243 4.67 20.73 15.63
CA PRO A 243 4.47 20.42 14.23
C PRO A 243 5.65 20.84 13.34
N PHE A 244 5.90 20.10 12.26
CA PHE A 244 6.95 20.39 11.28
C PHE A 244 6.44 21.32 10.17
N THR A 245 7.27 22.21 9.66
CA THR A 245 6.90 23.13 8.57
C THR A 245 6.65 22.39 7.26
N SER A 246 5.63 22.82 6.50
CA SER A 246 5.37 22.40 5.11
C SER A 246 5.16 23.61 4.20
N GLY A 247 4.86 23.37 2.93
CA GLY A 247 4.31 24.40 2.05
C GLY A 247 2.92 24.85 2.49
N ARG A 248 2.35 25.80 1.74
CA ARG A 248 1.05 26.41 2.03
C ARG A 248 -0.12 25.47 1.72
N ALA A 249 -1.10 25.46 2.62
CA ALA A 249 -2.31 24.65 2.55
C ALA A 249 -2.03 23.16 2.24
N PRO A 250 -1.27 22.44 3.10
CA PRO A 250 -1.05 21.01 2.91
C PRO A 250 -2.39 20.26 2.96
N SER A 251 -2.75 19.63 1.85
CA SER A 251 -4.07 19.01 1.61
C SER A 251 -4.07 17.50 1.86
N SER A 252 -2.93 16.85 1.66
CA SER A 252 -2.77 15.40 1.79
C SER A 252 -1.37 15.07 2.29
N VAL A 253 -1.27 14.09 3.19
CA VAL A 253 -0.02 13.50 3.65
C VAL A 253 -0.07 11.98 3.50
N THR A 254 1.00 11.38 2.99
CA THR A 254 1.16 9.93 2.88
C THR A 254 2.55 9.49 3.28
N VAL A 255 2.70 8.23 3.69
CA VAL A 255 3.97 7.61 4.06
C VAL A 255 4.24 6.47 3.08
N ASN A 256 5.49 6.34 2.61
CA ASN A 256 5.85 5.25 1.71
C ASN A 256 5.75 3.88 2.40
N PRO A 257 5.62 2.77 1.64
CA PRO A 257 5.46 1.42 2.21
C PRO A 257 6.60 0.96 3.14
N ALA A 258 7.81 1.52 2.99
CA ALA A 258 8.94 1.22 3.87
C ALA A 258 8.92 2.03 5.18
N GLY A 259 8.05 3.04 5.31
CA GLY A 259 7.98 3.90 6.49
C GLY A 259 9.16 4.88 6.63
N THR A 260 9.91 5.12 5.56
CA THR A 260 11.14 5.92 5.55
C THR A 260 10.93 7.35 5.07
N PHE A 261 9.89 7.59 4.26
CA PHE A 261 9.60 8.90 3.66
C PHE A 261 8.13 9.28 3.81
N ALA A 262 7.88 10.58 4.02
CA ALA A 262 6.56 11.18 3.98
C ALA A 262 6.48 12.21 2.84
N TYR A 263 5.35 12.25 2.14
CA TYR A 263 5.08 13.19 1.05
C TYR A 263 3.79 13.97 1.33
N VAL A 264 3.84 15.28 1.07
CA VAL A 264 2.75 16.21 1.40
C VAL A 264 2.42 17.07 0.20
N ALA A 265 1.18 16.98 -0.29
CA ALA A 265 0.68 17.87 -1.34
C ALA A 265 0.33 19.24 -0.76
N ASN A 266 0.94 20.31 -1.27
CA ASN A 266 0.71 21.70 -0.83
C ASN A 266 -0.16 22.43 -1.86
N ALA A 267 -1.46 22.57 -1.56
CA ALA A 267 -2.44 22.99 -2.54
C ALA A 267 -2.20 24.41 -3.08
N ASP A 268 -1.77 25.34 -2.23
CA ASP A 268 -1.63 26.75 -2.61
C ASP A 268 -0.23 27.08 -3.18
N ASP A 269 0.73 26.15 -3.05
CA ASP A 269 2.07 26.29 -3.61
C ASP A 269 2.26 25.54 -4.93
N ASN A 270 1.34 24.64 -5.30
CA ASN A 270 1.51 23.73 -6.43
C ASN A 270 2.79 22.89 -6.30
N THR A 271 3.07 22.41 -5.09
CA THR A 271 4.26 21.59 -4.80
C THR A 271 3.94 20.36 -3.97
N VAL A 272 4.91 19.44 -3.89
CA VAL A 272 4.94 18.32 -2.95
C VAL A 272 6.15 18.49 -2.03
N SER A 273 5.92 18.67 -0.73
CA SER A 273 7.01 18.57 0.26
C SER A 273 7.35 17.10 0.49
N ALA A 274 8.64 16.79 0.64
CA ALA A 274 9.11 15.44 0.95
C ALA A 274 10.02 15.46 2.19
N TYR A 275 9.84 14.46 3.05
CA TYR A 275 10.57 14.34 4.32
C TYR A 275 11.11 12.94 4.50
N ARG A 276 12.31 12.85 5.09
CA ARG A 276 12.79 11.63 5.73
C ARG A 276 12.16 11.50 7.11
N ILE A 277 11.69 10.30 7.41
CA ILE A 277 11.17 9.92 8.72
C ILE A 277 12.32 9.32 9.54
N ASN A 278 12.54 9.86 10.73
CA ASN A 278 13.42 9.20 11.70
C ASN A 278 12.74 7.91 12.20
N ALA A 279 13.35 6.75 11.97
CA ALA A 279 12.74 5.47 12.31
C ALA A 279 12.49 5.27 13.82
N ALA A 280 13.31 5.90 14.68
CA ALA A 280 13.20 5.76 16.13
C ALA A 280 12.23 6.77 16.73
N THR A 281 12.22 8.00 16.23
CA THR A 281 11.46 9.11 16.85
C THR A 281 10.24 9.56 16.06
N GLY A 282 10.11 9.13 14.81
CA GLY A 282 9.07 9.57 13.87
C GLY A 282 9.22 11.01 13.39
N ALA A 283 10.25 11.75 13.84
CA ALA A 283 10.46 13.14 13.46
C ALA A 283 10.72 13.29 11.95
N LEU A 284 10.25 14.40 11.37
CA LEU A 284 10.38 14.69 9.95
C LEU A 284 11.57 15.62 9.70
N THR A 285 12.39 15.28 8.71
CA THR A 285 13.46 16.15 8.19
C THR A 285 13.26 16.34 6.70
N ALA A 286 13.23 17.59 6.22
CA ALA A 286 13.03 17.88 4.80
C ALA A 286 14.12 17.22 3.93
N ILE A 287 13.72 16.62 2.82
CA ILE A 287 14.64 16.03 1.84
C ILE A 287 15.27 17.14 1.00
N THR A 288 16.55 17.00 0.64
CA THR A 288 17.25 17.93 -0.26
C THR A 288 16.50 18.07 -1.58
N GLY A 289 16.27 19.31 -2.02
CA GLY A 289 15.49 19.62 -3.22
C GLY A 289 13.98 19.72 -2.99
N SER A 290 13.48 19.39 -1.80
CA SER A 290 12.09 19.66 -1.41
C SER A 290 11.85 21.17 -1.19
N PRO A 291 10.67 21.70 -1.56
CA PRO A 291 9.55 20.98 -2.17
C PRO A 291 9.71 20.83 -3.70
N PHE A 292 9.06 19.80 -4.27
CA PHE A 292 9.10 19.50 -5.70
C PHE A 292 7.87 20.06 -6.43
N PRO A 293 8.01 20.63 -7.64
CA PRO A 293 6.87 21.20 -8.38
C PRO A 293 5.89 20.12 -8.85
N THR A 294 4.59 20.44 -8.84
CA THR A 294 3.49 19.65 -9.42
C THR A 294 2.52 20.56 -10.19
N GLY A 295 1.42 20.00 -10.72
CA GLY A 295 0.35 20.78 -11.33
C GLY A 295 -0.43 21.63 -10.31
N VAL A 296 -1.44 22.33 -10.79
CA VAL A 296 -2.16 23.34 -10.02
C VAL A 296 -3.14 22.71 -9.02
N LYS A 297 -3.06 23.20 -7.79
CA LYS A 297 -3.91 22.81 -6.65
C LYS A 297 -3.88 21.31 -6.37
N PRO A 298 -2.69 20.75 -6.02
CA PRO A 298 -2.57 19.35 -5.68
C PRO A 298 -3.39 19.03 -4.42
N PHE A 299 -4.26 18.03 -4.50
CA PHE A 299 -5.23 17.73 -3.44
C PHE A 299 -5.00 16.37 -2.77
N SER A 300 -4.40 15.42 -3.48
CA SER A 300 -4.13 14.08 -2.99
C SER A 300 -2.80 13.59 -3.52
N VAL A 301 -2.02 12.92 -2.67
CA VAL A 301 -0.79 12.23 -3.03
C VAL A 301 -0.87 10.75 -2.60
N ALA A 302 -0.49 9.85 -3.50
CA ALA A 302 -0.42 8.42 -3.24
C ALA A 302 0.92 7.84 -3.67
N VAL A 303 1.46 6.89 -2.90
CA VAL A 303 2.67 6.14 -3.24
C VAL A 303 2.28 4.71 -3.59
N ASN A 304 2.88 4.15 -4.64
CA ASN A 304 2.60 2.78 -5.02
C ASN A 304 3.14 1.77 -3.97
N PRO A 305 2.60 0.54 -3.90
CA PRO A 305 3.02 -0.46 -2.92
C PRO A 305 4.52 -0.84 -2.96
N ALA A 306 5.19 -0.67 -4.10
CA ALA A 306 6.63 -0.90 -4.22
C ALA A 306 7.49 0.28 -3.72
N GLY A 307 6.89 1.44 -3.44
CA GLY A 307 7.60 2.65 -3.00
C GLY A 307 8.43 3.32 -4.08
N THR A 308 8.21 2.99 -5.36
CA THR A 308 9.00 3.46 -6.51
C THR A 308 8.37 4.65 -7.22
N PHE A 309 7.06 4.86 -7.10
CA PHE A 309 6.35 5.96 -7.73
C PHE A 309 5.39 6.68 -6.77
N ALA A 310 5.31 7.99 -6.93
CA ALA A 310 4.29 8.84 -6.32
C ALA A 310 3.39 9.45 -7.40
N TYR A 311 2.09 9.55 -7.11
CA TYR A 311 1.08 10.15 -7.98
C TYR A 311 0.35 11.26 -7.24
N VAL A 312 0.10 12.38 -7.93
CA VAL A 312 -0.52 13.57 -7.34
C VAL A 312 -1.70 14.01 -8.18
N ALA A 313 -2.89 14.06 -7.59
CA ALA A 313 -4.09 14.60 -8.21
C ALA A 313 -4.05 16.14 -8.19
N ASN A 314 -4.00 16.77 -9.37
CA ASN A 314 -3.99 18.22 -9.53
C ASN A 314 -5.41 18.71 -9.86
N ARG A 315 -6.10 19.23 -8.85
CA ARG A 315 -7.54 19.43 -8.88
C ARG A 315 -8.01 20.44 -9.92
N THR A 316 -7.25 21.52 -10.13
CA THR A 316 -7.64 22.60 -11.03
C THR A 316 -7.28 22.27 -12.47
N ASP A 317 -6.12 21.64 -12.69
CA ASP A 317 -5.64 21.30 -14.05
C ASP A 317 -6.33 20.07 -14.64
N SER A 318 -7.08 19.31 -13.83
CA SER A 318 -7.70 18.05 -14.24
C SER A 318 -6.66 17.04 -14.73
N THR A 319 -5.56 16.93 -13.99
CA THR A 319 -4.43 16.05 -14.33
C THR A 319 -3.90 15.27 -13.13
N VAL A 320 -3.08 14.25 -13.41
CA VAL A 320 -2.27 13.54 -12.42
C VAL A 320 -0.79 13.69 -12.75
N SER A 321 -0.01 14.25 -11.83
CA SER A 321 1.46 14.20 -11.91
C SER A 321 1.95 12.84 -11.44
N ALA A 322 3.02 12.32 -12.05
CA ALA A 322 3.69 11.10 -11.63
C ALA A 322 5.18 11.37 -11.42
N TYR A 323 5.73 10.76 -10.39
CA TYR A 323 7.12 10.90 -10.00
C TYR A 323 7.75 9.54 -9.78
N ARG A 324 9.01 9.39 -10.17
CA ARG A 324 9.90 8.38 -9.61
C ARG A 324 10.39 8.84 -8.25
N ILE A 325 10.38 7.91 -7.30
CA ILE A 325 10.97 8.08 -5.97
C ILE A 325 12.38 7.50 -6.01
N ASP A 326 13.36 8.33 -5.69
CA ASP A 326 14.71 7.84 -5.42
C ASP A 326 14.71 7.03 -4.12
N ALA A 327 15.15 5.78 -4.17
CA ALA A 327 15.00 4.84 -3.05
C ALA A 327 15.85 5.22 -1.82
N ASP A 328 16.99 5.88 -2.04
CA ASP A 328 17.95 6.21 -0.99
C ASP A 328 17.65 7.56 -0.36
N THR A 329 17.33 8.55 -1.18
CA THR A 329 17.14 9.95 -0.77
C THR A 329 15.67 10.31 -0.56
N GLY A 330 14.75 9.59 -1.20
CA GLY A 330 13.32 9.90 -1.22
C GLY A 330 12.93 11.07 -2.15
N ALA A 331 13.89 11.63 -2.89
CA ALA A 331 13.66 12.74 -3.80
C ALA A 331 12.72 12.34 -4.96
N LEU A 332 11.94 13.30 -5.46
CA LEU A 332 10.98 13.09 -6.53
C LEU A 332 11.52 13.61 -7.87
N THR A 333 11.42 12.78 -8.91
CA THR A 333 11.74 13.19 -10.29
C THR A 333 10.55 12.91 -11.20
N ILE A 334 10.20 13.86 -12.07
CA ILE A 334 9.01 13.76 -12.93
C ILE A 334 9.11 12.53 -13.86
N ALA A 335 8.04 11.74 -13.91
CA ALA A 335 7.95 10.51 -14.68
C ALA A 335 6.93 10.63 -15.82
N GLY A 336 7.32 11.29 -16.91
CA GLY A 336 6.51 11.36 -18.14
C GLY A 336 5.12 12.01 -17.96
N SER A 337 4.98 12.89 -16.97
CA SER A 337 3.71 13.50 -16.53
C SER A 337 3.63 15.00 -16.87
N PRO A 338 2.46 15.66 -16.81
CA PRO A 338 1.19 15.17 -16.26
C PRO A 338 0.38 14.27 -17.22
N PHE A 339 -0.49 13.43 -16.66
CA PHE A 339 -1.48 12.63 -17.38
C PHE A 339 -2.86 13.26 -17.27
N ALA A 340 -3.63 13.28 -18.35
CA ALA A 340 -5.00 13.81 -18.35
C ALA A 340 -5.91 12.99 -17.44
N ALA A 341 -6.74 13.66 -16.66
CA ALA A 341 -7.83 13.10 -15.87
C ALA A 341 -9.14 13.86 -16.16
N GLY A 342 -10.17 13.70 -15.32
CA GLY A 342 -11.42 14.44 -15.44
C GLY A 342 -11.47 15.67 -14.53
N PHE A 343 -12.45 16.53 -14.77
CA PHE A 343 -12.59 17.81 -14.06
C PHE A 343 -12.76 17.66 -12.55
N GLY A 344 -12.03 18.51 -11.80
CA GLY A 344 -12.12 18.56 -10.34
C GLY A 344 -11.50 17.34 -9.66
N THR A 345 -10.35 16.88 -10.14
CA THR A 345 -9.67 15.70 -9.60
C THR A 345 -9.39 15.84 -8.10
N ASN A 346 -9.94 14.96 -7.28
CA ASN A 346 -9.90 15.10 -5.82
C ASN A 346 -8.96 14.09 -5.14
N SER A 347 -9.05 12.83 -5.53
CA SER A 347 -8.29 11.72 -4.94
C SER A 347 -7.58 10.92 -6.01
N VAL A 348 -6.36 10.46 -5.70
CA VAL A 348 -5.66 9.42 -6.45
C VAL A 348 -5.35 8.25 -5.52
N THR A 349 -5.60 7.03 -5.98
CA THR A 349 -5.35 5.79 -5.21
C THR A 349 -4.68 4.77 -6.12
N VAL A 350 -3.65 4.11 -5.63
CA VAL A 350 -3.01 2.97 -6.31
C VAL A 350 -3.50 1.67 -5.67
N ASN A 351 -3.85 0.68 -6.49
CA ASN A 351 -4.31 -0.61 -5.96
C ASN A 351 -3.18 -1.37 -5.21
N PRO A 352 -3.50 -2.35 -4.35
CA PRO A 352 -2.49 -3.08 -3.57
C PRO A 352 -1.44 -3.83 -4.39
N ALA A 353 -1.74 -4.18 -5.65
CA ALA A 353 -0.79 -4.82 -6.55
C ALA A 353 0.14 -3.81 -7.28
N GLY A 354 -0.14 -2.51 -7.21
CA GLY A 354 0.65 -1.47 -7.89
C GLY A 354 0.45 -1.41 -9.41
N THR A 355 -0.58 -2.08 -9.94
CA THR A 355 -0.84 -2.23 -11.37
C THR A 355 -1.82 -1.20 -11.93
N PHE A 356 -2.67 -0.62 -11.08
CA PHE A 356 -3.71 0.33 -11.46
C PHE A 356 -3.74 1.56 -10.55
N ALA A 357 -4.00 2.72 -11.15
CA ALA A 357 -4.31 3.96 -10.44
C ALA A 357 -5.76 4.37 -10.73
N TYR A 358 -6.48 4.80 -9.70
CA TYR A 358 -7.86 5.28 -9.76
C TYR A 358 -7.94 6.71 -9.27
N VAL A 359 -8.69 7.53 -9.98
CA VAL A 359 -8.67 8.98 -9.84
C VAL A 359 -10.10 9.50 -9.84
N VAL A 360 -10.51 10.16 -8.76
CA VAL A 360 -11.87 10.68 -8.59
C VAL A 360 -11.99 12.06 -9.23
N ASN A 361 -12.95 12.22 -10.14
CA ASN A 361 -13.25 13.47 -10.82
C ASN A 361 -14.56 14.06 -10.24
N ALA A 362 -14.43 14.89 -9.22
CA ALA A 362 -15.57 15.40 -8.46
C ALA A 362 -16.53 16.25 -9.31
N GLY A 363 -16.00 16.95 -10.32
CA GLY A 363 -16.79 17.83 -11.18
C GLY A 363 -17.59 17.10 -12.26
N GLU A 364 -17.27 15.83 -12.52
CA GLU A 364 -17.93 15.02 -13.56
C GLU A 364 -18.72 13.84 -12.99
N ASN A 365 -18.63 13.59 -11.67
CA ASN A 365 -19.19 12.40 -11.03
C ASN A 365 -18.64 11.09 -11.63
N THR A 366 -17.34 11.04 -11.91
CA THR A 366 -16.67 9.88 -12.49
C THR A 366 -15.39 9.47 -11.76
N VAL A 367 -14.92 8.26 -12.07
CA VAL A 367 -13.60 7.75 -11.68
C VAL A 367 -12.81 7.42 -12.96
N SER A 368 -11.73 8.16 -13.21
CA SER A 368 -10.75 7.75 -14.22
C SER A 368 -9.88 6.62 -13.68
N ALA A 369 -9.52 5.67 -14.53
CA ALA A 369 -8.73 4.51 -14.16
C ALA A 369 -7.63 4.26 -15.19
N TYR A 370 -6.46 3.91 -14.69
CA TYR A 370 -5.24 3.80 -15.49
C TYR A 370 -4.49 2.53 -15.15
N ARG A 371 -3.89 1.90 -16.18
CA ARG A 371 -2.80 0.95 -16.00
C ARG A 371 -1.51 1.72 -15.71
N ILE A 372 -0.76 1.25 -14.72
CA ILE A 372 0.57 1.75 -14.39
C ILE A 372 1.59 0.92 -15.17
N ASN A 373 2.48 1.61 -15.90
CA ASN A 373 3.68 0.98 -16.44
C ASN A 373 4.69 0.76 -15.29
N ALA A 374 5.10 -0.49 -15.06
CA ALA A 374 5.92 -0.87 -13.91
C ALA A 374 7.34 -0.25 -13.91
N ASP A 375 7.90 0.01 -15.09
CA ASP A 375 9.27 0.53 -15.23
C ASP A 375 9.31 2.05 -15.20
N THR A 376 8.26 2.68 -15.72
CA THR A 376 8.25 4.12 -15.95
C THR A 376 7.32 4.90 -15.05
N GLY A 377 6.34 4.24 -14.43
CA GLY A 377 5.27 4.91 -13.68
C GLY A 377 4.25 5.63 -14.58
N ALA A 378 4.37 5.50 -15.90
CA ALA A 378 3.45 6.16 -16.82
C ALA A 378 2.04 5.58 -16.71
N LEU A 379 1.04 6.45 -16.81
CA LEU A 379 -0.38 6.09 -16.73
C LEU A 379 -0.98 5.96 -18.14
N THR A 380 -1.65 4.84 -18.40
CA THR A 380 -2.43 4.63 -19.62
C THR A 380 -3.88 4.37 -19.24
N ALA A 381 -4.82 5.16 -19.76
CA ALA A 381 -6.24 4.99 -19.47
C ALA A 381 -6.71 3.58 -19.84
N ILE A 382 -7.51 2.94 -18.97
CA ILE A 382 -8.06 1.62 -19.25
C ILE A 382 -9.34 1.71 -20.08
N ALA A 383 -9.66 0.64 -20.81
CA ALA A 383 -10.90 0.57 -21.59
C ALA A 383 -12.14 0.74 -20.70
N GLY A 384 -13.10 1.52 -21.16
CA GLY A 384 -14.33 1.86 -20.41
C GLY A 384 -14.16 3.00 -19.39
N SER A 385 -12.95 3.54 -19.20
CA SER A 385 -12.72 4.72 -18.38
C SER A 385 -13.17 6.01 -19.09
N PRO A 386 -13.74 7.01 -18.37
CA PRO A 386 -14.01 7.01 -16.93
C PRO A 386 -15.32 6.27 -16.57
N PHE A 387 -15.37 5.73 -15.34
CA PHE A 387 -16.53 5.00 -14.82
C PHE A 387 -17.43 5.94 -14.02
N ALA A 388 -18.75 5.85 -14.19
CA ALA A 388 -19.70 6.68 -13.46
C ALA A 388 -19.76 6.32 -11.97
N THR A 389 -19.93 7.33 -11.11
CA THR A 389 -20.20 7.20 -9.67
C THR A 389 -21.34 8.12 -9.23
N GLY A 390 -21.64 8.17 -7.94
CA GLY A 390 -22.66 9.04 -7.37
C GLY A 390 -22.26 10.52 -7.37
N SER A 391 -23.17 11.36 -6.90
CA SER A 391 -23.04 12.82 -6.95
C SER A 391 -21.98 13.36 -5.97
N GLY A 392 -21.08 14.20 -6.49
CA GLY A 392 -20.01 14.84 -5.74
C GLY A 392 -19.03 13.85 -5.12
N PRO A 393 -18.37 12.99 -5.91
CA PRO A 393 -17.45 12.00 -5.38
C PRO A 393 -16.18 12.67 -4.84
N ILE A 394 -15.66 12.20 -3.70
CA ILE A 394 -14.51 12.81 -3.02
C ILE A 394 -13.35 11.83 -2.86
N ALA A 395 -13.55 10.75 -2.09
CA ALA A 395 -12.49 9.79 -1.79
C ALA A 395 -12.74 8.46 -2.50
N PHE A 396 -11.65 7.78 -2.85
CA PHE A 396 -11.64 6.42 -3.38
C PHE A 396 -10.75 5.56 -2.49
N THR A 397 -11.15 4.31 -2.24
CA THR A 397 -10.30 3.34 -1.55
C THR A 397 -10.48 1.95 -2.16
N VAL A 398 -9.45 1.12 -2.05
CA VAL A 398 -9.44 -0.27 -2.53
C VAL A 398 -9.22 -1.18 -1.33
N ASN A 399 -9.97 -2.27 -1.24
CA ASN A 399 -9.75 -3.25 -0.18
C ASN A 399 -8.35 -3.91 -0.30
N PRO A 400 -7.76 -4.43 0.78
CA PRO A 400 -6.42 -5.02 0.76
C PRO A 400 -6.22 -6.16 -0.25
N ALA A 401 -7.29 -6.87 -0.63
CA ALA A 401 -7.25 -7.93 -1.64
C ALA A 401 -7.25 -7.41 -3.09
N GLY A 402 -7.54 -6.12 -3.31
CA GLY A 402 -7.61 -5.52 -4.65
C GLY A 402 -8.85 -5.90 -5.45
N THR A 403 -9.88 -6.46 -4.81
CA THR A 403 -11.08 -7.00 -5.46
C THR A 403 -12.27 -6.04 -5.45
N PHE A 404 -12.33 -5.15 -4.46
CA PHE A 404 -13.43 -4.20 -4.28
C PHE A 404 -12.90 -2.78 -4.08
N ALA A 405 -13.65 -1.81 -4.60
CA ALA A 405 -13.39 -0.39 -4.41
C ALA A 405 -14.64 0.35 -3.93
N TYR A 406 -14.42 1.43 -3.21
CA TYR A 406 -15.47 2.25 -2.63
C TYR A 406 -15.21 3.74 -2.85
N VAL A 407 -16.28 4.49 -3.15
CA VAL A 407 -16.23 5.94 -3.42
C VAL A 407 -17.23 6.67 -2.54
N THR A 408 -16.80 7.66 -1.77
CA THR A 408 -17.72 8.54 -1.03
C THR A 408 -18.32 9.57 -1.97
N ASN A 409 -19.65 9.68 -1.97
CA ASN A 409 -20.40 10.65 -2.76
C ASN A 409 -21.00 11.68 -1.82
N THR A 410 -20.35 12.84 -1.69
CA THR A 410 -20.72 13.85 -0.69
C THR A 410 -22.11 14.44 -0.96
N GLY A 411 -22.44 14.67 -2.23
CA GLY A 411 -23.72 15.23 -2.64
C GLY A 411 -24.89 14.25 -2.50
N GLY A 412 -24.60 12.94 -2.49
CA GLY A 412 -25.60 11.87 -2.36
C GLY A 412 -25.71 11.25 -0.97
N SER A 413 -24.87 11.65 -0.01
CA SER A 413 -24.72 10.96 1.30
C SER A 413 -24.66 9.44 1.15
N SER A 414 -23.82 8.97 0.23
CA SER A 414 -23.74 7.56 -0.14
C SER A 414 -22.32 7.11 -0.46
N VAL A 415 -22.13 5.79 -0.52
CA VAL A 415 -20.89 5.13 -0.93
C VAL A 415 -21.17 4.27 -2.16
N SER A 416 -20.61 4.63 -3.31
CA SER A 416 -20.62 3.74 -4.48
C SER A 416 -19.63 2.60 -4.23
N ALA A 417 -19.99 1.38 -4.61
CA ALA A 417 -19.12 0.22 -4.48
C ALA A 417 -18.96 -0.51 -5.82
N TYR A 418 -17.75 -0.99 -6.09
CA TYR A 418 -17.38 -1.62 -7.35
C TYR A 418 -16.58 -2.89 -7.13
N ARG A 419 -16.79 -3.87 -8.00
CA ARG A 419 -15.83 -4.95 -8.25
C ARG A 419 -14.75 -4.45 -9.20
N ILE A 420 -13.50 -4.76 -8.89
CA ILE A 420 -12.35 -4.52 -9.76
C ILE A 420 -12.10 -5.79 -10.57
N ASP A 421 -12.02 -5.65 -11.89
CA ASP A 421 -11.47 -6.70 -12.73
C ASP A 421 -9.94 -6.76 -12.54
N ALA A 422 -9.42 -7.90 -12.05
CA ALA A 422 -8.01 -8.02 -11.69
C ALA A 422 -7.04 -7.89 -12.88
N THR A 423 -7.52 -8.17 -14.10
CA THR A 423 -6.68 -8.18 -15.31
C THR A 423 -6.66 -6.82 -15.98
N THR A 424 -7.82 -6.18 -16.08
CA THR A 424 -8.04 -4.95 -16.84
C THR A 424 -8.11 -3.70 -15.96
N GLY A 425 -8.42 -3.85 -14.68
CA GLY A 425 -8.66 -2.75 -13.74
C GLY A 425 -10.06 -2.12 -13.88
N ALA A 426 -10.92 -2.65 -14.75
CA ALA A 426 -12.24 -2.08 -15.00
C ALA A 426 -13.13 -2.18 -13.75
N LEU A 427 -13.94 -1.14 -13.52
CA LEU A 427 -14.87 -1.08 -12.40
C LEU A 427 -16.27 -1.50 -12.83
N THR A 428 -16.87 -2.46 -12.12
CA THR A 428 -18.27 -2.86 -12.29
C THR A 428 -19.02 -2.59 -11.00
N ALA A 429 -20.12 -1.85 -11.06
CA ALA A 429 -20.91 -1.52 -9.86
C ALA A 429 -21.41 -2.80 -9.16
N ILE A 430 -21.31 -2.85 -7.84
CA ILE A 430 -21.83 -3.95 -7.02
C ILE A 430 -23.35 -3.81 -6.87
N THR A 431 -24.06 -4.94 -6.88
CA THR A 431 -25.52 -4.97 -6.62
C THR A 431 -25.86 -4.30 -5.30
N GLY A 432 -26.84 -3.38 -5.31
CA GLY A 432 -27.22 -2.58 -4.14
C GLY A 432 -26.43 -1.29 -3.95
N SER A 433 -25.39 -1.04 -4.76
CA SER A 433 -24.70 0.25 -4.81
C SER A 433 -25.61 1.35 -5.41
N PRO A 434 -25.55 2.59 -4.90
CA PRO A 434 -24.72 3.04 -3.78
C PRO A 434 -25.38 2.74 -2.41
N PHE A 435 -24.55 2.53 -1.38
CA PHE A 435 -24.98 2.29 0.00
C PHE A 435 -25.11 3.60 0.77
N ALA A 436 -26.10 3.72 1.65
CA ALA A 436 -26.33 4.95 2.43
C ALA A 436 -25.24 5.18 3.49
N THR A 437 -24.88 6.45 3.70
CA THR A 437 -24.04 6.92 4.82
C THR A 437 -24.60 8.23 5.41
N ALA A 438 -24.04 8.68 6.53
CA ALA A 438 -24.44 9.94 7.14
C ALA A 438 -24.00 11.15 6.28
N PHE A 439 -24.54 12.32 6.61
CA PHE A 439 -24.45 13.51 5.77
C PHE A 439 -23.00 14.00 5.56
N GLY A 440 -22.67 14.28 4.30
CA GLY A 440 -21.36 14.79 3.89
C GLY A 440 -20.21 13.80 4.07
N PRO A 441 -20.26 12.57 3.53
CA PRO A 441 -19.12 11.67 3.58
C PRO A 441 -17.95 12.26 2.79
N TRP A 442 -16.83 12.50 3.46
CA TRP A 442 -15.64 13.09 2.85
C TRP A 442 -14.58 12.03 2.57
N ALA A 443 -14.23 11.23 3.57
CA ALA A 443 -13.23 10.18 3.46
C ALA A 443 -13.82 8.79 3.71
N ILE A 444 -13.18 7.77 3.15
CA ILE A 444 -13.46 6.37 3.42
C ILE A 444 -12.14 5.60 3.55
N THR A 445 -12.09 4.64 4.46
CA THR A 445 -10.98 3.72 4.62
C THR A 445 -11.47 2.30 4.86
N VAL A 446 -10.65 1.31 4.51
CA VAL A 446 -10.90 -0.11 4.74
C VAL A 446 -9.85 -0.64 5.71
N ASN A 447 -10.26 -1.43 6.69
CA ASN A 447 -9.30 -1.99 7.65
C ASN A 447 -8.31 -2.95 6.98
N PRO A 448 -7.13 -3.24 7.58
CA PRO A 448 -6.13 -4.12 6.98
C PRO A 448 -6.60 -5.53 6.65
N ALA A 449 -7.66 -6.02 7.30
CA ALA A 449 -8.25 -7.33 7.02
C ALA A 449 -9.21 -7.31 5.81
N GLY A 450 -9.67 -6.14 5.37
CA GLY A 450 -10.63 -6.02 4.27
C GLY A 450 -12.08 -6.34 4.66
N THR A 451 -12.39 -6.37 5.95
CA THR A 451 -13.69 -6.79 6.50
C THR A 451 -14.57 -5.63 6.94
N LEU A 452 -13.97 -4.46 7.18
CA LEU A 452 -14.64 -3.27 7.71
C LEU A 452 -14.32 -2.05 6.86
N ALA A 453 -15.33 -1.21 6.61
CA ALA A 453 -15.16 0.11 6.01
C ALA A 453 -15.66 1.20 6.97
N TYR A 454 -15.00 2.35 6.97
CA TYR A 454 -15.36 3.51 7.79
C TYR A 454 -15.38 4.78 6.96
N THR A 455 -16.43 5.60 7.11
CA THR A 455 -16.54 6.91 6.44
C THR A 455 -16.51 8.05 7.43
N ALA A 456 -15.68 9.07 7.21
CA ALA A 456 -15.74 10.33 7.94
C ALA A 456 -16.79 11.25 7.32
N ASN A 457 -17.81 11.62 8.09
CA ASN A 457 -18.97 12.37 7.61
C ASN A 457 -18.93 13.81 8.14
N VAL A 458 -18.35 14.71 7.35
CA VAL A 458 -18.09 16.10 7.74
C VAL A 458 -19.36 16.86 8.09
N GLY A 459 -20.48 16.55 7.41
CA GLY A 459 -21.74 17.26 7.59
C GLY A 459 -22.52 16.85 8.84
N SER A 460 -22.22 15.67 9.41
CA SER A 460 -22.94 15.13 10.57
C SER A 460 -22.07 14.89 11.81
N ASP A 461 -20.82 15.36 11.81
CA ASP A 461 -19.86 15.17 12.91
C ASP A 461 -19.78 13.71 13.39
N SER A 462 -19.70 12.77 12.45
CA SER A 462 -19.78 11.34 12.74
C SER A 462 -18.88 10.48 11.85
N VAL A 463 -18.72 9.21 12.26
CA VAL A 463 -18.10 8.14 11.47
C VAL A 463 -19.12 7.04 11.24
N SER A 464 -19.45 6.73 9.98
CA SER A 464 -20.24 5.53 9.67
C SER A 464 -19.32 4.32 9.58
N ALA A 465 -19.80 3.16 10.03
CA ALA A 465 -19.05 1.90 9.99
C ALA A 465 -19.87 0.79 9.32
N TYR A 466 -19.20 -0.03 8.52
CA TYR A 466 -19.82 -1.08 7.72
C TYR A 466 -19.04 -2.39 7.81
N ASN A 467 -19.77 -3.50 7.84
CA ASN A 467 -19.27 -4.80 7.45
C ASN A 467 -19.17 -4.86 5.92
N ILE A 468 -18.09 -5.43 5.42
CA ILE A 468 -17.88 -5.74 4.01
C ILE A 468 -18.21 -7.22 3.80
N ASP A 469 -19.19 -7.52 2.96
CA ASP A 469 -19.42 -8.90 2.54
C ASP A 469 -18.24 -9.40 1.69
N ALA A 470 -17.61 -10.49 2.13
CA ALA A 470 -16.37 -10.96 1.53
C ALA A 470 -16.52 -11.47 0.08
N ALA A 471 -17.72 -11.93 -0.30
CA ALA A 471 -17.98 -12.50 -1.61
C ALA A 471 -18.42 -11.43 -2.63
N THR A 472 -19.22 -10.47 -2.18
CA THR A 472 -19.91 -9.50 -3.04
C THR A 472 -19.34 -8.09 -2.92
N GLY A 473 -18.67 -7.76 -1.82
CA GLY A 473 -18.20 -6.42 -1.50
C GLY A 473 -19.33 -5.47 -1.07
N ALA A 474 -20.54 -5.97 -0.82
CA ALA A 474 -21.65 -5.16 -0.36
C ALA A 474 -21.39 -4.63 1.06
N LEU A 475 -21.85 -3.40 1.34
CA LEU A 475 -21.72 -2.77 2.65
C LEU A 475 -23.00 -2.94 3.47
N THR A 476 -22.85 -3.40 4.71
CA THR A 476 -23.94 -3.43 5.69
C THR A 476 -23.54 -2.63 6.92
N ALA A 477 -24.35 -1.64 7.30
CA ALA A 477 -24.06 -0.80 8.47
C ALA A 477 -23.93 -1.65 9.74
N ILE A 478 -22.94 -1.33 10.57
CA ILE A 478 -22.71 -1.99 11.86
C ILE A 478 -23.67 -1.42 12.90
N THR A 479 -24.10 -2.25 13.85
CA THR A 479 -24.92 -1.84 15.00
C THR A 479 -24.26 -0.68 15.76
N GLY A 480 -25.01 0.40 15.98
CA GLY A 480 -24.52 1.61 16.65
C GLY A 480 -23.87 2.63 15.72
N SER A 481 -23.71 2.32 14.42
CA SER A 481 -23.32 3.31 13.40
C SER A 481 -24.46 4.31 13.14
N PRO A 482 -24.17 5.60 12.92
CA PRO A 482 -22.84 6.22 12.95
C PRO A 482 -22.38 6.57 14.37
N PHE A 483 -21.06 6.55 14.59
CA PHE A 483 -20.41 6.91 15.85
C PHE A 483 -20.06 8.40 15.88
N ARG A 484 -20.19 9.06 17.04
CA ARG A 484 -19.89 10.50 17.16
C ARG A 484 -18.39 10.79 16.96
N ALA A 485 -18.10 11.82 16.17
CA ALA A 485 -16.75 12.36 15.95
C ALA A 485 -16.57 13.75 16.57
N GLY A 486 -15.38 14.33 16.38
CA GLY A 486 -15.16 15.75 16.62
C GLY A 486 -15.82 16.59 15.52
N PHE A 487 -15.69 17.92 15.63
CA PHE A 487 -16.33 18.85 14.69
C PHE A 487 -15.65 18.81 13.30
N GLY A 488 -16.41 18.46 12.28
CA GLY A 488 -15.99 18.35 10.88
C GLY A 488 -15.00 17.21 10.61
N PRO A 489 -15.35 15.93 10.81
CA PRO A 489 -14.46 14.81 10.48
C PRO A 489 -14.22 14.75 8.97
N TYR A 490 -12.96 14.92 8.56
CA TYR A 490 -12.59 15.17 7.18
C TYR A 490 -11.72 14.05 6.59
N SER A 491 -10.86 13.44 7.40
CA SER A 491 -10.01 12.31 7.00
C SER A 491 -10.07 11.23 8.07
N ILE A 492 -9.98 9.96 7.65
CA ILE A 492 -9.97 8.80 8.55
C ILE A 492 -8.93 7.78 8.07
N THR A 493 -8.19 7.19 9.01
CA THR A 493 -7.27 6.09 8.77
C THR A 493 -7.38 5.03 9.87
N VAL A 494 -7.04 3.78 9.54
CA VAL A 494 -6.99 2.67 10.49
C VAL A 494 -5.53 2.28 10.73
N ALA A 495 -5.16 2.18 11.99
CA ALA A 495 -3.87 1.67 12.43
C ALA A 495 -4.00 0.28 13.03
N GLN A 496 -2.91 -0.48 12.95
CA GLN A 496 -2.79 -1.75 13.65
C GLN A 496 -1.35 -1.89 14.20
N PRO A 497 -1.03 -1.14 15.29
CA PRO A 497 0.28 -1.10 15.93
C PRO A 497 0.68 -2.40 16.62
#